data_AF-A0AAE0E474-F1
#
_entry.id   AF-A0AAE0E474-F1
#
_cell.length_a   1.000
_cell.length_b   1.000
_cell.length_c   1.000
_cell.angle_alpha   90.00
_cell.angle_beta   90.00
_cell.angle_gamma   90.00
#
_symmetry.space_group_name_H-M   'P 1'
#
loop_
_entity.id
_entity.type
_entity.pdbx_description
1 polymer ?
#
loop_
_entity_poly.entity_id
_entity_poly.type
_entity_poly.pdbx_seq_one_letter_code
_entity_poly.pdbx_strand_id
1 'polypeptide(L)' 'MVGALKMAMAQALVSYYALAGEVVPNSVGEPEILCNNRGVDFIEAHADVELKHLNLYNPDDTFEGKLVP' A
#
# COMPACT_ATOMS: atom_id res chain seq x y z
N MET A 1 14.35 -6.53 -9.09
CA MET A 1 14.09 -6.08 -7.71
C MET A 1 12.62 -6.20 -7.32
N VAL A 2 11.69 -5.73 -8.17
CA VAL A 2 10.23 -5.82 -7.94
C VAL A 2 9.76 -7.25 -7.61
N GLY A 3 10.24 -8.27 -8.32
CA GLY A 3 9.89 -9.67 -8.03
C GLY A 3 10.26 -10.11 -6.60
N ALA A 4 11.44 -9.71 -6.11
CA ALA A 4 11.86 -10.02 -4.74
C ALA A 4 10.98 -9.31 -3.70
N LEU A 5 10.59 -8.06 -3.96
CA LEU A 5 9.66 -7.32 -3.08
C LEU A 5 8.28 -7.96 -3.03
N LYS A 6 7.72 -8.36 -4.19
CA LYS A 6 6.42 -9.07 -4.25
C LYS A 6 6.46 -10.40 -3.49
N MET A 7 7.55 -11.17 -3.62
CA MET A 7 7.71 -12.42 -2.88
C MET A 7 7.82 -12.21 -1.38
N ALA A 8 8.65 -11.25 -0.93
CA ALA A 8 8.79 -10.93 0.48
C ALA A 8 7.47 -10.42 1.08
N MET A 9 6.73 -9.61 0.34
CA MET A 9 5.41 -9.13 0.76
C MET A 9 4.42 -10.29 0.90
N ALA A 10 4.36 -11.21 -0.06
CA ALA A 10 3.50 -12.39 0.04
C ALA A 10 3.84 -13.25 1.26
N GLN A 11 5.14 -13.40 1.59
CA GLN A 11 5.57 -14.11 2.81
C GLN A 11 5.16 -13.36 4.09
N ALA A 12 5.32 -12.03 4.11
CA ALA A 12 4.94 -11.22 5.27
C ALA A 12 3.41 -11.29 5.53
N LEU A 13 2.60 -11.27 4.47
CA LEU A 13 1.13 -11.35 4.58
C LEU A 13 0.65 -12.67 5.19
N VAL A 14 1.46 -13.73 5.29
CA VAL A 14 1.09 -14.93 6.04
C VAL A 14 0.95 -14.60 7.54
N SER A 15 1.94 -13.92 8.11
CA SER A 15 1.91 -13.50 9.52
C SER A 15 0.98 -12.31 9.75
N TYR A 16 0.84 -11.44 8.74
CA TYR A 16 0.02 -10.23 8.77
C TYR A 16 -1.24 -10.38 7.90
N TYR A 17 -1.91 -11.53 7.97
CA TYR A 17 -3.01 -11.90 7.07
C TYR A 17 -4.20 -10.93 7.09
N ALA A 18 -4.44 -10.24 8.20
CA ALA A 18 -5.49 -9.24 8.31
C ALA A 18 -5.31 -8.08 7.30
N LEU A 19 -4.06 -7.77 6.92
CA LEU A 19 -3.77 -6.73 5.92
C LEU A 19 -4.14 -7.15 4.49
N ALA A 20 -4.30 -8.44 4.24
CA ALA A 20 -4.78 -8.98 2.95
C ALA A 20 -6.31 -9.17 2.92
N GLY A 21 -7.03 -8.66 3.92
CA GLY A 21 -8.48 -8.70 4.01
C GLY A 21 -9.15 -7.42 3.50
N GLU A 22 -10.45 -7.31 3.74
CA GLU A 22 -11.25 -6.14 3.37
C GLU A 22 -12.03 -5.62 4.58
N VAL A 23 -12.22 -4.30 4.67
CA VAL A 23 -13.09 -3.70 5.68
C VAL A 23 -14.53 -3.78 5.19
N VAL A 24 -15.37 -4.50 5.92
CA VAL A 24 -16.79 -4.72 5.61
C VAL A 24 -17.65 -4.37 6.83
N PRO A 25 -18.93 -4.03 6.66
CA PRO A 25 -19.84 -3.86 7.79
C PRO A 25 -20.24 -5.23 8.37
N ASN A 26 -20.26 -5.34 9.69
CA ASN A 26 -20.76 -6.51 10.40
C ASN A 26 -22.31 -6.53 10.44
N SER A 27 -22.87 -7.54 11.11
CA SER A 27 -24.34 -7.69 11.23
C SER A 27 -25.09 -6.52 11.89
N VAL A 28 -24.38 -5.68 12.66
CA VAL A 28 -24.93 -4.47 13.31
C VAL A 28 -24.46 -3.17 12.63
N GLY A 29 -23.76 -3.26 11.49
CA GLY A 29 -23.34 -2.12 10.68
C GLY A 29 -21.99 -1.50 11.07
N GLU A 30 -21.26 -2.06 12.03
CA GLU A 30 -19.93 -1.59 12.43
C GLU A 30 -18.83 -2.16 11.53
N PRO A 31 -17.70 -1.46 11.32
CA PRO A 31 -16.63 -1.95 10.48
C PRO A 31 -15.91 -3.15 11.13
N GLU A 32 -15.70 -4.21 10.35
CA GLU A 32 -14.90 -5.39 10.70
C GLU A 32 -13.95 -5.74 9.55
N ILE A 33 -12.88 -6.49 9.85
CA ILE A 33 -11.94 -6.98 8.84
C ILE A 33 -12.35 -8.40 8.43
N LEU A 34 -12.74 -8.57 7.18
CA LEU A 34 -12.94 -9.86 6.55
C LEU A 34 -11.59 -10.38 6.03
N CYS A 35 -11.00 -11.34 6.74
CA CYS A 35 -9.74 -11.99 6.36
C CYS A 35 -9.92 -13.01 5.21
N ASN A 36 -10.34 -12.53 4.03
CA ASN A 36 -10.63 -13.35 2.84
C ASN A 36 -9.44 -13.56 1.89
N ASN A 37 -8.24 -13.07 2.25
CA ASN A 37 -7.05 -13.12 1.41
C ASN A 37 -7.27 -12.50 0.01
N ARG A 38 -8.10 -11.45 -0.08
CA ARG A 38 -8.28 -10.62 -1.28
C ARG A 38 -6.95 -10.03 -1.76
N GLY A 39 -6.02 -9.80 -0.83
CA GLY A 39 -4.67 -9.33 -1.12
C GLY A 39 -4.54 -7.82 -1.07
N VAL A 40 -3.33 -7.35 -1.35
CA VAL A 40 -2.96 -5.93 -1.31
C VAL A 40 -2.55 -5.44 -2.69
N ASP A 41 -2.83 -4.18 -2.96
CA ASP A 41 -2.40 -3.54 -4.19
C ASP A 41 -0.90 -3.23 -4.14
N PHE A 42 -0.16 -3.65 -5.17
CA PHE A 42 1.26 -3.36 -5.33
C PHE A 42 1.47 -2.61 -6.64
N ILE A 43 1.80 -1.32 -6.53
CA ILE A 43 1.95 -0.43 -7.67
C ILE A 43 3.44 -0.22 -7.94
N GLU A 44 3.84 -0.41 -9.19
CA GLU A 44 5.17 -0.04 -9.67
C GLU A 44 5.04 1.26 -10.46
N ALA A 45 5.89 2.22 -10.14
CA ALA A 45 5.93 3.53 -10.78
C ALA A 45 7.37 3.91 -11.12
N HIS A 46 7.51 4.83 -12.06
CA HIS A 46 8.79 5.37 -12.49
C HIS A 46 8.72 6.89 -12.57
N ALA A 47 9.82 7.56 -12.25
CA ALA A 47 9.95 9.01 -12.34
C ALA A 47 11.31 9.35 -12.97
N ASP A 48 11.29 10.25 -13.96
CA ASP A 48 12.47 10.74 -14.66
C ASP A 48 13.11 11.91 -13.91
N VAL A 49 13.44 11.68 -12.63
CA VAL A 49 14.07 12.64 -11.73
C VAL A 49 14.86 11.89 -10.68
N GLU A 50 16.04 12.40 -10.33
CA GLU A 50 16.85 11.80 -9.26
C GLU A 50 16.19 11.99 -7.90
N LEU A 51 16.25 10.95 -7.05
CA LEU A 51 15.66 10.95 -5.71
C LEU A 51 16.11 12.14 -4.84
N LYS A 52 17.36 12.60 -4.98
CA LYS A 52 17.91 13.73 -4.20
C LYS A 52 17.24 15.07 -4.51
N HIS A 53 16.53 15.17 -5.63
CA HIS A 53 15.77 16.36 -6.01
C HIS A 53 14.32 16.31 -5.54
N LEU A 54 13.90 15.22 -4.88
CA LEU A 54 12.56 15.08 -4.32
C LEU A 54 12.57 15.54 -2.85
N ASN A 55 11.76 16.56 -2.52
CA ASN A 55 11.54 16.96 -1.13
C ASN A 55 10.49 16.03 -0.49
N LEU A 56 10.94 14.91 0.06
CA LEU A 56 10.07 13.96 0.77
C LEU A 56 9.63 14.45 2.15
N TYR A 57 10.26 15.50 2.69
CA TYR A 57 9.84 16.12 3.95
C TYR A 57 8.65 17.07 3.76
N ASN A 58 8.68 17.87 2.68
CA ASN A 58 7.55 18.67 2.23
C ASN A 58 7.11 18.24 0.83
N PRO A 59 6.25 17.21 0.72
CA PRO A 59 5.82 16.67 -0.56
C PRO A 59 4.99 17.65 -1.38
N ASP A 60 4.34 18.64 -0.77
CA ASP A 60 3.54 19.62 -1.51
C ASP A 60 4.40 20.47 -2.46
N ASP A 61 5.64 20.77 -2.07
CA ASP A 61 6.58 21.55 -2.90
C ASP A 61 7.06 20.78 -4.14
N THR A 62 7.10 19.44 -4.06
CA THR A 62 7.64 18.58 -5.13
C THR A 62 6.54 17.92 -5.96
N PHE A 63 5.44 17.54 -5.34
CA PHE A 63 4.38 16.74 -5.93
C PHE A 63 3.06 17.49 -6.11
N GLU A 64 2.95 18.75 -5.67
CA GLU A 64 1.78 19.62 -5.87
C GLU A 64 0.45 18.94 -5.46
N GLY A 65 0.46 18.17 -4.37
CA GLY A 65 -0.73 17.43 -3.90
C GLY A 65 -1.14 16.23 -4.76
N LYS A 66 -0.28 15.75 -5.66
CA LYS A 66 -0.52 14.55 -6.49
C LYS A 66 -0.24 13.23 -5.77
N LEU A 67 0.22 13.28 -4.52
CA LEU A 67 0.29 12.09 -3.68
C LEU A 67 -1.13 11.69 -3.31
N VAL A 68 -1.57 10.56 -3.86
CA VAL A 68 -2.83 9.93 -3.47
C VAL A 68 -2.62 9.33 -2.06
N PRO A 69 -3.58 9.49 -1.13
CA PRO A 69 -3.55 8.76 0.13
C PRO A 69 -3.58 7.24 -0.06
#